data_AF-A0A1V6EC76-F1
#
_entry.id   AF-A0A1V6EC76-F1
#
_cell.length_a   1.000
_cell.length_b   1.000
_cell.length_c   1.000
_cell.angle_alpha   90.00
_cell.angle_beta   90.00
_cell.angle_gamma   90.00
#
_symmetry.space_group_name_H-M   'P 1'
#
loop_
_entity.id
_entity.type
_entity.pdbx_description
1 polymer ?
#
loop_
_entity_poly.entity_id
_entity_poly.type
_entity_poly.pdbx_seq_one_letter_code
_entity_poly.pdbx_strand_id
1 'polypeptide(L)'
;MLNPAAFNGDLYMVSYDGPGGPFRYNSAEWAYVGGTLDPPISQDYSFAVYDGRLHLSTWPEAHVYRMEDSGAWRGVGRPAGELETMGMMVYNGKLYVGTLPSSRVYRYDGENRWTAVGEPLDAAGGKYRRAWSMALYQGKLFCGTLPSGKVWSLQAGGCVTYDHALAPGWRHLAAVRQGRSLLLYVDGAQVAAGTLPDDSPFDVSSDTPLQIGRGPGDYFNGYMRNLQAHTRALSEAEIKQCYDKDKRFTE
;
A
#
# COMPACT_ATOMS: atom_id res chain seq x y z
N MET A 1 4.54 9.07 -15.48
CA MET A 1 3.41 8.91 -14.56
C MET A 1 3.62 7.64 -13.77
N LEU A 2 3.73 7.72 -12.44
CA LEU A 2 4.17 6.54 -11.68
C LEU A 2 3.03 5.63 -11.28
N ASN A 3 1.85 6.14 -10.91
CA ASN A 3 0.65 5.30 -10.65
C ASN A 3 -0.66 6.12 -10.78
N PRO A 4 -1.53 5.88 -11.78
CA PRO A 4 -2.93 6.28 -11.69
C PRO A 4 -3.64 5.44 -10.60
N ALA A 5 -4.77 5.93 -10.07
CA ALA A 5 -5.52 5.20 -9.04
C ALA A 5 -7.03 5.17 -9.33
N ALA A 6 -7.62 3.99 -9.27
CA ALA A 6 -9.07 3.87 -9.12
C ALA A 6 -9.42 4.02 -7.64
N PHE A 7 -10.35 4.92 -7.30
CA PHE A 7 -10.75 5.17 -5.93
C PHE A 7 -12.22 5.62 -5.87
N ASN A 8 -13.03 4.94 -5.06
CA ASN A 8 -14.46 5.23 -4.88
C ASN A 8 -15.29 5.37 -6.17
N GLY A 9 -14.98 4.54 -7.18
CA GLY A 9 -15.69 4.51 -8.46
C GLY A 9 -15.13 5.46 -9.53
N ASP A 10 -14.22 6.35 -9.15
CA ASP A 10 -13.58 7.31 -10.05
C ASP A 10 -12.13 6.90 -10.37
N LEU A 11 -11.59 7.43 -11.47
CA LEU A 11 -10.18 7.28 -11.86
C LEU A 11 -9.43 8.59 -11.61
N TYR A 12 -8.31 8.52 -10.89
CA TYR A 12 -7.42 9.62 -10.57
C TYR A 12 -6.11 9.51 -11.33
N MET A 13 -5.66 10.63 -11.91
CA MET A 13 -4.43 10.74 -12.68
C MET A 13 -3.62 11.95 -12.24
N VAL A 14 -2.30 11.80 -12.24
CA VAL A 14 -1.37 12.90 -11.92
C VAL A 14 -1.03 13.71 -13.18
N SER A 15 -0.69 14.98 -13.00
CA SER A 15 -0.30 15.90 -14.08
C SER A 15 1.05 16.57 -13.81
N TYR A 16 1.96 16.46 -14.78
CA TYR A 16 3.26 17.12 -14.73
C TYR A 16 3.23 18.55 -15.28
N ASP A 17 2.13 18.95 -15.92
CA ASP A 17 1.99 20.26 -16.55
C ASP A 17 1.42 21.28 -15.57
N GLY A 18 2.05 22.45 -15.52
CA GLY A 18 1.71 23.55 -14.62
C GLY A 18 0.23 23.94 -14.70
N PRO A 19 -0.47 24.10 -13.56
CA PRO A 19 0.05 24.24 -12.20
C PRO A 19 0.43 22.91 -11.50
N GLY A 20 0.32 21.76 -12.18
CA GLY A 20 0.49 20.44 -11.56
C GLY A 20 -0.74 20.02 -10.76
N GLY A 21 -0.84 18.73 -10.45
CA GLY A 21 -1.88 18.22 -9.55
C GLY A 21 -2.95 17.35 -10.21
N PRO A 22 -3.80 16.76 -9.36
CA PRO A 22 -4.58 15.59 -9.71
C PRO A 22 -5.81 15.94 -10.58
N PHE A 23 -6.11 15.06 -11.53
CA PHE A 23 -7.35 15.03 -12.29
C PHE A 23 -8.17 13.81 -11.92
N ARG A 24 -9.51 13.96 -11.97
CA ARG A 24 -10.49 12.91 -11.68
C ARG A 24 -11.39 12.68 -12.89
N TYR A 25 -11.62 11.41 -13.22
CA TYR A 25 -12.61 10.97 -14.19
C TYR A 25 -13.71 10.18 -13.50
N ASN A 26 -14.95 10.67 -13.62
CA ASN A 26 -16.14 10.10 -12.96
C ASN A 26 -17.00 9.24 -13.90
N SER A 27 -16.37 8.60 -14.90
CA SER A 27 -17.04 7.88 -16.00
C SER A 27 -17.77 8.74 -17.03
N ALA A 28 -17.77 10.06 -16.90
CA ALA A 28 -18.34 10.98 -17.89
C ALA A 28 -17.36 12.08 -18.32
N GLU A 29 -16.65 12.69 -17.38
CA GLU A 29 -15.80 13.85 -17.66
C GLU A 29 -14.54 13.87 -16.80
N TRP A 30 -13.53 14.60 -17.28
CA TRP A 30 -12.32 14.92 -16.53
C TRP A 30 -12.47 16.26 -15.83
N ALA A 31 -12.11 16.31 -14.55
CA ALA A 31 -12.06 17.54 -13.77
C ALA A 31 -10.72 17.66 -13.03
N TYR A 32 -10.16 18.87 -13.00
CA TYR A 32 -9.04 19.18 -12.11
C TYR A 32 -9.53 19.20 -10.67
N VAL A 33 -8.85 18.45 -9.79
CA VAL A 33 -9.22 18.32 -8.36
C VAL A 33 -8.09 18.71 -7.41
N GLY A 34 -7.05 19.38 -7.90
CA GLY A 34 -5.95 19.89 -7.07
C GLY A 34 -6.17 21.27 -6.44
N GLY A 35 -7.35 21.88 -6.62
CA GLY A 35 -7.60 23.29 -6.28
C GLY A 35 -7.49 23.65 -4.80
N THR A 36 -7.48 22.68 -3.89
CA THR A 36 -7.37 22.89 -2.44
C THR A 36 -6.00 22.50 -1.87
N LEU A 37 -5.03 22.15 -2.73
CA LEU A 37 -3.67 21.83 -2.28
C LEU A 37 -3.01 23.09 -1.72
N ASP A 38 -2.60 23.02 -0.46
CA ASP A 38 -1.95 24.11 0.26
C ASP A 38 -0.79 23.56 1.13
N PRO A 39 0.48 23.96 0.87
CA PRO A 39 0.91 24.85 -0.22
C PRO A 39 0.63 24.29 -1.63
N PRO A 40 0.49 25.16 -2.64
CA PRO A 40 0.33 24.71 -4.01
C PRO A 40 1.56 23.91 -4.45
N ILE A 41 1.33 22.89 -5.26
CA ILE A 41 2.37 22.06 -5.84
C ILE A 41 2.62 22.50 -7.28
N SER A 42 3.70 22.01 -7.88
CA SER A 42 4.01 22.19 -9.30
C SER A 42 3.93 20.87 -10.07
N GLN A 43 4.08 19.73 -9.39
CA GLN A 43 3.96 18.38 -9.96
C GLN A 43 3.47 17.38 -8.92
N ASP A 44 2.76 16.37 -9.38
CA ASP A 44 2.41 15.17 -8.63
C ASP A 44 2.87 13.90 -9.34
N TYR A 45 3.11 12.83 -8.57
CA TYR A 45 3.85 11.67 -9.04
C TYR A 45 3.09 10.35 -8.91
N SER A 46 2.47 10.11 -7.77
CA SER A 46 1.86 8.83 -7.43
C SER A 46 0.67 9.02 -6.50
N PHE A 47 -0.25 8.06 -6.55
CA PHE A 47 -1.29 7.89 -5.54
C PHE A 47 -1.09 6.59 -4.76
N ALA A 48 -1.60 6.57 -3.53
CA ALA A 48 -1.79 5.36 -2.74
C ALA A 48 -3.03 5.52 -1.86
N VAL A 49 -3.84 4.47 -1.74
CA VAL A 49 -4.94 4.45 -0.77
C VAL A 49 -4.41 3.89 0.55
N TYR A 50 -4.48 4.68 1.62
CA TYR A 50 -4.05 4.32 2.96
C TYR A 50 -5.10 4.76 3.96
N ASP A 51 -5.49 3.85 4.85
CA ASP A 51 -6.57 4.03 5.81
C ASP A 51 -7.90 4.53 5.17
N GLY A 52 -8.22 3.97 4.00
CA GLY A 52 -9.42 4.30 3.23
C GLY A 52 -9.40 5.68 2.58
N ARG A 53 -8.24 6.35 2.54
CA ARG A 53 -8.10 7.69 1.96
C ARG A 53 -7.01 7.72 0.89
N LEU A 54 -7.29 8.45 -0.19
CA LEU A 54 -6.34 8.66 -1.27
C LEU A 54 -5.24 9.63 -0.83
N HIS A 55 -3.99 9.22 -0.98
CA HIS A 55 -2.81 10.03 -0.73
C HIS A 55 -2.11 10.38 -2.03
N LEU A 56 -1.45 11.53 -2.08
CA LEU A 56 -0.78 12.10 -3.25
C LEU A 56 0.65 12.52 -2.91
N SER A 57 1.61 12.09 -3.73
CA SER A 57 3.01 12.51 -3.65
C SER A 57 3.33 13.62 -4.64
N THR A 58 4.22 14.54 -4.25
CA THR A 58 4.31 15.87 -4.88
C THR A 58 5.71 16.48 -4.90
N TRP A 59 5.80 17.57 -5.68
CA TRP A 59 6.88 18.55 -5.74
C TRP A 59 6.27 19.96 -5.89
N PRO A 60 6.86 21.02 -5.31
CA PRO A 60 8.11 21.05 -4.55
C PRO A 60 7.94 20.66 -3.08
N GLU A 61 9.07 20.54 -2.40
CA GLU A 61 9.15 20.39 -0.94
C GLU A 61 8.64 19.06 -0.36
N ALA A 62 8.43 18.05 -1.20
CA ALA A 62 8.15 16.67 -0.79
C ALA A 62 6.91 16.53 0.11
N HIS A 63 5.92 17.43 -0.03
CA HIS A 63 4.66 17.29 0.69
C HIS A 63 3.93 16.02 0.27
N VAL A 64 3.21 15.43 1.22
CA VAL A 64 2.22 14.39 0.93
C VAL A 64 0.86 14.94 1.33
N TYR A 65 -0.12 14.77 0.46
CA TYR A 65 -1.49 15.20 0.71
C TYR A 65 -2.41 14.01 0.82
N ARG A 66 -3.49 14.17 1.58
CA ARG A 66 -4.56 13.19 1.74
C ARG A 66 -5.88 13.85 1.37
N MET A 67 -6.67 13.16 0.57
CA MET A 67 -8.03 13.60 0.23
C MET A 67 -8.98 13.28 1.39
N GLU A 68 -9.70 14.30 1.86
CA GLU A 68 -10.78 14.17 2.83
C GLU A 68 -12.09 13.79 2.14
N ASP A 69 -13.10 13.40 2.93
CA ASP A 69 -14.42 12.97 2.41
C ASP A 69 -15.14 14.08 1.61
N SER A 70 -14.80 15.34 1.85
CA SER A 70 -15.28 16.50 1.09
C SER A 70 -14.65 16.63 -0.30
N GLY A 71 -13.64 15.82 -0.62
CA GLY A 71 -12.80 15.96 -1.82
C GLY A 71 -11.67 16.98 -1.66
N ALA A 72 -11.59 17.69 -0.53
CA ALA A 72 -10.48 18.60 -0.26
C ALA A 72 -9.21 17.85 0.13
N TRP A 73 -8.07 18.29 -0.40
CA TRP A 73 -6.75 17.82 -0.02
C TRP A 73 -6.23 18.50 1.23
N ARG A 74 -5.65 17.70 2.13
CA ARG A 74 -5.00 18.15 3.36
C ARG A 74 -3.57 17.64 3.41
N GLY A 75 -2.61 18.52 3.74
CA GLY A 75 -1.21 18.12 3.94
C GLY A 75 -1.05 17.20 5.15
N VAL A 76 -0.34 16.08 4.97
CA VAL A 76 0.01 15.09 6.02
C VAL A 76 1.51 15.08 6.30
N GLY A 77 2.12 16.26 6.26
CA GLY A 77 3.56 16.46 6.48
C GLY A 77 4.43 16.13 5.27
N ARG A 78 5.74 16.03 5.53
CA ARG A 78 6.77 15.77 4.52
C ARG A 78 8.01 15.10 5.11
N PRO A 79 8.75 14.30 4.32
CA PRO A 79 10.13 13.93 4.62
C PRO A 79 11.06 15.15 4.59
N ALA A 80 11.47 15.66 5.76
CA ALA A 80 12.28 16.88 5.85
C ALA A 80 13.63 16.75 5.12
N GLY A 81 14.02 17.78 4.36
CA GLY A 81 15.26 17.81 3.56
C GLY A 81 15.12 17.23 2.15
N GLU A 82 13.99 16.58 1.86
CA GLU A 82 13.64 16.10 0.52
C GLU A 82 12.92 17.19 -0.27
N LEU A 83 12.99 17.07 -1.60
CA LEU A 83 12.37 17.97 -2.56
C LEU A 83 11.17 17.33 -3.27
N GLU A 84 11.20 16.01 -3.47
CA GLU A 84 10.14 15.28 -4.17
C GLU A 84 9.75 14.02 -3.38
N THR A 85 8.45 13.78 -3.24
CA THR A 85 7.92 12.46 -2.91
C THR A 85 7.48 11.75 -4.19
N MET A 86 7.83 10.47 -4.32
CA MET A 86 7.77 9.71 -5.57
C MET A 86 6.73 8.59 -5.51
N GLY A 87 7.08 7.37 -5.95
CA GLY A 87 6.25 6.19 -5.78
C GLY A 87 5.87 5.98 -4.31
N MET A 88 4.59 5.71 -4.09
CA MET A 88 4.03 5.36 -2.80
C MET A 88 3.51 3.93 -2.81
N MET A 89 3.57 3.26 -1.65
CA MET A 89 3.01 1.93 -1.48
C MET A 89 2.61 1.68 -0.03
N VAL A 90 1.45 1.08 0.20
CA VAL A 90 1.08 0.57 1.52
C VAL A 90 1.69 -0.80 1.69
N TYR A 91 2.52 -0.99 2.71
CA TYR A 91 3.18 -2.24 3.02
C TYR A 91 3.06 -2.54 4.51
N ASN A 92 2.68 -3.77 4.86
CA ASN A 92 2.59 -4.26 6.23
C ASN A 92 2.01 -3.23 7.24
N GLY A 93 0.84 -2.66 6.92
CA GLY A 93 0.15 -1.74 7.82
C GLY A 93 0.54 -0.27 7.71
N LYS A 94 1.49 0.10 6.85
CA LYS A 94 2.06 1.45 6.82
C LYS A 94 2.20 1.97 5.39
N LEU A 95 2.10 3.28 5.23
CA LEU A 95 2.37 3.96 3.96
C LEU A 95 3.86 4.28 3.85
N TYR A 96 4.46 3.92 2.72
CA TYR A 96 5.85 4.20 2.38
C TYR A 96 5.93 5.10 1.15
N VAL A 97 6.97 5.93 1.10
CA VAL A 97 7.25 6.83 -0.03
C VAL A 97 8.74 6.90 -0.34
N GLY A 98 9.07 6.91 -1.63
CA GLY A 98 10.42 7.15 -2.12
C GLY A 98 10.69 8.64 -2.30
N THR A 99 11.94 9.06 -2.18
CA THR A 99 12.29 10.49 -2.13
C THR A 99 13.49 10.87 -3.00
N LEU A 100 13.57 12.17 -3.31
CA LEU A 100 14.69 12.90 -3.91
C LEU A 100 14.99 14.11 -3.02
N PRO A 101 16.26 14.49 -2.77
CA PRO A 101 17.47 14.06 -3.46
C PRO A 101 18.21 12.90 -2.80
N SER A 102 17.81 12.47 -1.61
CA SER A 102 18.62 11.52 -0.85
C SER A 102 18.52 10.09 -1.37
N SER A 103 17.49 9.74 -2.14
CA SER A 103 17.16 8.35 -2.49
C SER A 103 16.84 7.48 -1.27
N ARG A 104 16.15 8.05 -0.28
CA ARG A 104 15.66 7.33 0.89
C ARG A 104 14.19 6.90 0.73
N VAL A 105 13.82 5.89 1.50
CA VAL A 105 12.43 5.50 1.73
C VAL A 105 12.00 6.05 3.09
N TYR A 106 10.81 6.63 3.16
CA TYR A 106 10.20 7.11 4.40
C TYR A 106 8.90 6.36 4.67
N ARG A 107 8.60 6.15 5.95
CA ARG A 107 7.35 5.56 6.45
C ARG A 107 6.53 6.62 7.14
N TYR A 108 5.22 6.65 6.87
CA TYR A 108 4.28 7.51 7.58
C TYR A 108 3.92 6.91 8.95
N ASP A 109 4.15 7.68 10.02
CA ASP A 109 3.92 7.27 11.41
C ASP A 109 2.74 7.98 12.07
N GLY A 110 1.84 8.55 11.26
CA GLY A 110 0.71 9.36 11.73
C GLY A 110 1.12 10.79 12.08
N GLU A 111 0.12 11.64 12.35
CA GLU A 111 0.31 12.99 12.89
C GLU A 111 1.35 13.84 12.11
N ASN A 112 1.28 13.78 10.78
CA ASN A 112 2.19 14.50 9.88
C ASN A 112 3.68 14.11 9.98
N ARG A 113 3.99 12.96 10.60
CA ARG A 113 5.37 12.50 10.82
C ARG A 113 5.80 11.44 9.81
N TRP A 114 6.95 11.68 9.20
CA TRP A 114 7.61 10.77 8.27
C TRP A 114 8.98 10.36 8.80
N THR A 115 9.21 9.05 8.93
CA THR A 115 10.43 8.49 9.50
C THR A 115 11.24 7.82 8.40
N ALA A 116 12.53 8.17 8.28
CA ALA A 116 13.44 7.53 7.33
C ALA A 116 13.62 6.04 7.66
N VAL A 117 13.60 5.20 6.64
CA VAL A 117 13.76 3.75 6.76
C VAL A 117 15.10 3.35 6.15
N GLY A 118 16.02 2.92 7.00
CA GLY A 118 17.36 2.51 6.59
C GLY A 118 18.19 3.65 6.00
N GLU A 119 19.24 3.27 5.28
CA GLU A 119 20.15 4.19 4.60
C GLU A 119 19.67 4.56 3.19
N PRO A 120 20.26 5.58 2.54
CA PRO A 120 20.02 5.89 1.14
C PRO A 120 20.20 4.65 0.26
N LEU A 121 19.24 4.39 -0.62
CA LEU A 121 19.27 3.23 -1.51
C LEU A 121 20.27 3.40 -2.66
N ASP A 122 20.55 4.64 -3.05
CA ASP A 122 21.48 4.93 -4.13
C ASP A 122 22.65 5.76 -3.59
N ALA A 123 23.87 5.31 -3.91
CA ALA A 123 25.14 5.92 -3.51
C ALA A 123 25.90 6.53 -4.71
N ALA A 124 25.26 6.62 -5.88
CA ALA A 124 25.87 7.24 -7.05
C ALA A 124 26.30 8.70 -6.78
N GLY A 125 27.42 9.10 -7.37
CA GLY A 125 27.91 10.48 -7.29
C GLY A 125 26.90 11.46 -7.88
N GLY A 126 26.82 12.67 -7.30
CA GLY A 126 25.90 13.72 -7.73
C GLY A 126 24.87 14.09 -6.66
N LYS A 127 24.12 15.18 -6.91
CA LYS A 127 23.15 15.71 -5.94
C LYS A 127 21.80 14.98 -6.01
N TYR A 128 21.31 14.64 -7.20
CA TYR A 128 19.94 14.17 -7.40
C TYR A 128 19.88 12.65 -7.58
N ARG A 129 19.55 11.95 -6.50
CA ARG A 129 19.24 10.52 -6.51
C ARG A 129 17.79 10.29 -6.09
N ARG A 130 17.20 9.19 -6.53
CA ARG A 130 15.77 8.91 -6.35
C ARG A 130 15.55 7.48 -5.86
N ALA A 131 14.75 7.35 -4.81
CA ALA A 131 13.95 6.16 -4.60
C ALA A 131 12.65 6.38 -5.37
N TRP A 132 12.51 5.72 -6.52
CA TRP A 132 11.66 6.20 -7.62
C TRP A 132 10.31 5.50 -7.69
N SER A 133 10.32 4.19 -7.92
CA SER A 133 9.13 3.36 -8.10
C SER A 133 9.02 2.33 -6.98
N MET A 134 7.80 1.94 -6.64
CA MET A 134 7.53 0.95 -5.60
C MET A 134 6.57 -0.13 -6.07
N ALA A 135 6.80 -1.37 -5.64
CA ALA A 135 5.93 -2.51 -5.89
C ALA A 135 5.91 -3.46 -4.69
N LEU A 136 4.78 -4.13 -4.46
CA LEU A 136 4.73 -5.28 -3.56
C LEU A 136 4.89 -6.56 -4.36
N TYR A 137 5.72 -7.46 -3.87
CA TYR A 137 5.87 -8.79 -4.42
C TYR A 137 6.38 -9.74 -3.35
N GLN A 138 5.81 -10.94 -3.26
CA GLN A 138 6.20 -11.99 -2.32
C GLN A 138 6.36 -11.48 -0.88
N GLY A 139 5.41 -10.67 -0.40
CA GLY A 139 5.42 -10.13 0.96
C GLY A 139 6.51 -9.10 1.26
N LYS A 140 7.18 -8.54 0.24
CA LYS A 140 8.22 -7.51 0.38
C LYS A 140 7.88 -6.26 -0.42
N LEU A 141 8.39 -5.12 0.05
CA LEU A 141 8.34 -3.87 -0.69
C LEU A 141 9.60 -3.74 -1.54
N PHE A 142 9.45 -3.62 -2.85
CA PHE A 142 10.55 -3.35 -3.77
C PHE A 142 10.60 -1.87 -4.13
N CYS A 143 11.81 -1.33 -4.28
CA CYS A 143 12.04 0.05 -4.68
C CYS A 143 13.13 0.13 -5.76
N GLY A 144 12.81 0.74 -6.90
CA GLY A 144 13.79 1.06 -7.95
C GLY A 144 14.49 2.39 -7.65
N THR A 145 15.75 2.52 -8.07
CA THR A 145 16.56 3.74 -7.84
C THR A 145 17.09 4.39 -9.11
N LEU A 146 17.25 5.71 -9.07
CA LEU A 146 17.94 6.49 -10.10
C LEU A 146 19.09 7.29 -9.47
N PRO A 147 20.23 7.46 -10.17
CA PRO A 147 20.48 7.03 -11.55
C PRO A 147 20.98 5.59 -11.69
N SER A 148 21.27 4.87 -10.59
CA SER A 148 21.93 3.56 -10.67
C SER A 148 21.12 2.46 -11.34
N GLY A 149 19.78 2.59 -11.41
CA GLY A 149 18.89 1.57 -11.95
C GLY A 149 18.77 0.32 -11.07
N LYS A 150 19.28 0.34 -9.84
CA LYS A 150 19.20 -0.79 -8.90
C LYS A 150 17.78 -0.97 -8.38
N VAL A 151 17.47 -2.19 -7.97
CA VAL A 151 16.22 -2.53 -7.27
C VAL A 151 16.58 -3.09 -5.90
N TRP A 152 15.97 -2.53 -4.87
CA TRP A 152 16.14 -2.94 -3.48
C TRP A 152 14.84 -3.52 -2.94
N SER A 153 14.92 -4.40 -1.95
CA SER A 153 13.76 -4.91 -1.23
C SER A 153 13.84 -4.57 0.25
N LEU A 154 12.71 -4.15 0.83
CA LEU A 154 12.51 -3.98 2.26
C LEU A 154 11.59 -5.10 2.76
N GLN A 155 12.01 -5.75 3.84
CA GLN A 155 11.17 -6.62 4.64
C GLN A 155 10.99 -5.98 6.02
N ALA A 156 9.75 -5.66 6.38
CA ALA A 156 9.40 -5.17 7.71
C ALA A 156 8.42 -6.17 8.32
N GLY A 157 8.87 -6.97 9.28
CA GLY A 157 8.08 -8.09 9.81
C GLY A 157 7.91 -9.25 8.81
N GLY A 158 6.81 -9.99 8.94
CA GLY A 158 6.40 -11.00 7.96
C GLY A 158 5.07 -10.65 7.32
N CYS A 159 5.02 -10.77 6.00
CA CYS A 159 3.84 -10.55 5.18
C CYS A 159 3.82 -11.65 4.12
N VAL A 160 2.63 -12.15 3.79
CA VAL A 160 2.40 -13.07 2.67
C VAL A 160 1.35 -12.44 1.77
N THR A 161 1.58 -12.53 0.47
CA THR A 161 0.71 -11.90 -0.54
C THR A 161 0.32 -12.93 -1.58
N TYR A 162 -0.85 -12.71 -2.19
CA TYR A 162 -1.24 -13.35 -3.44
C TYR A 162 -1.09 -12.30 -4.53
N ASP A 163 0.00 -12.36 -5.29
CA ASP A 163 0.43 -11.31 -6.22
C ASP A 163 -0.30 -11.36 -7.58
N HIS A 164 -1.54 -11.85 -7.56
CA HIS A 164 -2.40 -11.98 -8.73
C HIS A 164 -3.80 -11.48 -8.40
N ALA A 165 -4.51 -11.01 -9.42
CA ALA A 165 -5.93 -10.73 -9.28
C ALA A 165 -6.68 -12.03 -8.94
N LEU A 166 -7.60 -11.95 -7.99
CA LEU A 166 -8.54 -13.04 -7.74
C LEU A 166 -9.46 -13.21 -8.95
N ALA A 167 -9.81 -14.45 -9.27
CA ALA A 167 -10.86 -14.72 -10.24
C ALA A 167 -12.20 -14.10 -9.78
N PRO A 168 -13.07 -13.70 -10.72
CA PRO A 168 -14.38 -13.15 -10.38
C PRO A 168 -15.26 -14.20 -9.66
N GLY A 169 -16.25 -13.72 -8.91
CA GLY A 169 -17.20 -14.55 -8.17
C GLY A 169 -16.81 -14.78 -6.71
N TRP A 170 -17.48 -15.73 -6.05
CA TRP A 170 -17.17 -16.09 -4.68
C TRP A 170 -15.83 -16.83 -4.61
N ARG A 171 -14.96 -16.38 -3.70
CA ARG A 171 -13.61 -16.95 -3.48
C ARG A 171 -13.47 -17.32 -2.01
N HIS A 172 -12.83 -18.46 -1.74
CA HIS A 172 -12.50 -18.83 -0.37
C HIS A 172 -11.07 -18.38 -0.05
N LEU A 173 -10.92 -17.52 0.96
CA LEU A 173 -9.63 -17.04 1.44
C LEU A 173 -9.41 -17.54 2.86
N ALA A 174 -8.23 -18.08 3.14
CA ALA A 174 -7.81 -18.38 4.50
C ALA A 174 -6.36 -17.97 4.72
N ALA A 175 -6.11 -17.30 5.85
CA ALA A 175 -4.78 -17.00 6.34
C ALA A 175 -4.55 -17.80 7.64
N VAL A 176 -3.43 -18.52 7.70
CA VAL A 176 -3.08 -19.35 8.86
C VAL A 176 -1.73 -18.92 9.39
N ARG A 177 -1.65 -18.69 10.70
CA ARG A 177 -0.39 -18.57 11.42
C ARG A 177 -0.17 -19.86 12.21
N GLN A 178 0.96 -20.52 11.97
CA GLN A 178 1.42 -21.68 12.75
C GLN A 178 2.81 -21.38 13.30
N GLY A 179 2.87 -20.96 14.57
CA GLY A 179 4.11 -20.46 15.17
C GLY A 179 4.64 -19.24 14.40
N ARG A 180 5.73 -19.46 13.65
CA ARG A 180 6.42 -18.45 12.82
C ARG A 180 6.07 -18.53 11.34
N SER A 181 5.37 -19.57 10.92
CA SER A 181 4.92 -19.75 9.54
C SER A 181 3.62 -19.00 9.31
N LEU A 182 3.58 -18.24 8.22
CA LEU A 182 2.41 -17.56 7.68
C LEU A 182 2.04 -18.27 6.39
N LEU A 183 0.80 -18.71 6.25
CA LEU A 183 0.30 -19.44 5.10
C LEU A 183 -0.94 -18.73 4.56
N LEU A 184 -1.03 -18.59 3.25
CA LEU A 184 -2.18 -18.03 2.55
C LEU A 184 -2.76 -19.06 1.60
N TYR A 185 -4.07 -19.23 1.66
CA TYR A 185 -4.82 -20.16 0.85
C TYR A 185 -5.89 -19.43 0.04
N VAL A 186 -6.04 -19.84 -1.22
CA VAL A 186 -7.13 -19.43 -2.10
C VAL A 186 -7.79 -20.71 -2.61
N ASP A 187 -9.12 -20.81 -2.48
CA ASP A 187 -9.91 -21.98 -2.90
C ASP A 187 -9.38 -23.31 -2.35
N GLY A 188 -8.97 -23.30 -1.07
CA GLY A 188 -8.46 -24.48 -0.39
C GLY A 188 -7.02 -24.88 -0.75
N ALA A 189 -6.40 -24.25 -1.75
CA ALA A 189 -5.01 -24.50 -2.13
C ALA A 189 -4.07 -23.47 -1.48
N GLN A 190 -2.93 -23.92 -0.94
CA GLN A 190 -1.90 -23.01 -0.45
C GLN A 190 -1.27 -22.26 -1.62
N VAL A 191 -1.36 -20.93 -1.63
CA VAL A 191 -0.84 -20.09 -2.72
C VAL A 191 0.41 -19.32 -2.33
N ALA A 192 0.63 -19.08 -1.03
CA ALA A 192 1.82 -18.42 -0.55
C ALA A 192 2.18 -18.90 0.86
N ALA A 193 3.46 -18.85 1.17
CA ALA A 193 4.00 -19.11 2.49
C ALA A 193 5.12 -18.11 2.80
N GLY A 194 5.31 -17.81 4.07
CA GLY A 194 6.36 -16.95 4.56
C GLY A 194 6.69 -17.26 6.01
N THR A 195 7.83 -16.75 6.47
CA THR A 195 8.28 -16.93 7.85
C THR A 195 8.53 -15.57 8.47
N LEU A 196 8.05 -15.37 9.70
CA LEU A 196 8.38 -14.20 10.50
C LEU A 196 9.92 -14.11 10.70
N PRO A 197 10.54 -12.94 10.84
CA PRO A 197 11.96 -12.82 11.22
C PRO A 197 12.24 -13.35 12.64
N ASP A 198 13.45 -13.87 12.91
CA ASP A 198 13.80 -14.54 14.19
C ASP A 198 13.69 -13.61 15.41
N ASP A 199 13.95 -12.33 15.21
CA ASP A 199 13.86 -11.25 16.20
C ASP A 199 12.49 -10.55 16.21
N SER A 200 11.50 -11.03 15.46
CA SER A 200 10.22 -10.35 15.34
C SER A 200 9.42 -10.48 16.63
N PRO A 201 9.11 -9.36 17.34
CA PRO A 201 8.26 -9.39 18.53
C PRO A 201 6.78 -9.50 18.13
N PHE A 202 6.45 -10.27 17.09
CA PHE A 202 5.13 -10.32 16.44
C PHE A 202 4.06 -10.87 17.39
N ASP A 203 3.60 -9.95 18.22
CA ASP A 203 2.48 -10.09 19.14
C ASP A 203 1.23 -9.59 18.42
N VAL A 204 0.24 -10.48 18.35
CA VAL A 204 -1.07 -10.18 17.75
C VAL A 204 -2.07 -9.73 18.82
N SER A 205 -1.65 -9.71 20.09
CA SER A 205 -2.42 -9.14 21.19
C SER A 205 -2.50 -7.63 20.98
N SER A 206 -3.72 -7.11 20.89
CA SER A 206 -3.95 -5.69 20.70
C SER A 206 -5.25 -5.29 21.38
N ASP A 207 -5.25 -4.11 21.99
CA ASP A 207 -6.46 -3.44 22.47
C ASP A 207 -7.24 -2.77 21.30
N THR A 208 -6.71 -2.86 20.09
CA THR A 208 -7.38 -2.37 18.88
C THR A 208 -8.51 -3.34 18.50
N PRO A 209 -9.74 -2.85 18.27
CA PRO A 209 -10.83 -3.72 17.82
C PRO A 209 -10.49 -4.46 16.52
N LEU A 210 -10.87 -5.74 16.44
CA LEU A 210 -10.81 -6.48 15.18
C LEU A 210 -11.72 -5.81 14.16
N GLN A 211 -11.14 -5.40 13.04
CA GLN A 211 -11.86 -4.83 11.91
C GLN A 211 -12.07 -5.89 10.84
N ILE A 212 -13.28 -5.93 10.29
CA ILE A 212 -13.67 -6.84 9.21
C ILE A 212 -14.09 -5.97 8.02
N GLY A 213 -13.59 -6.30 6.82
CA GLY A 213 -13.86 -5.51 5.62
C GLY A 213 -13.11 -4.18 5.54
N ARG A 214 -12.09 -3.98 6.38
CA ARG A 214 -11.19 -2.83 6.34
C ARG A 214 -9.77 -3.31 6.58
N GLY A 215 -8.84 -2.80 5.79
CA GLY A 215 -7.41 -3.01 5.98
C GLY A 215 -6.63 -1.69 5.99
N PRO A 216 -5.30 -1.76 6.09
CA PRO A 216 -4.43 -0.57 6.06
C PRO A 216 -4.48 0.20 4.74
N GLY A 217 -4.89 -0.46 3.65
CA GLY A 217 -5.14 0.17 2.37
C GLY A 217 -6.53 0.80 2.35
N ASP A 218 -7.49 0.08 1.75
CA ASP A 218 -8.87 0.53 1.58
C ASP A 218 -9.88 -0.39 2.28
N TYR A 219 -11.16 -0.04 2.16
CA TYR A 219 -12.30 -0.87 2.51
C TYR A 219 -12.49 -1.98 1.47
N PHE A 220 -12.95 -3.15 1.92
CA PHE A 220 -13.34 -4.22 1.03
C PHE A 220 -14.66 -3.86 0.35
N ASN A 221 -14.60 -3.62 -0.97
CA ASN A 221 -15.77 -3.35 -1.79
C ASN A 221 -16.31 -4.68 -2.37
N GLY A 222 -17.14 -5.37 -1.59
CA GLY A 222 -17.75 -6.64 -2.01
C GLY A 222 -18.55 -7.30 -0.89
N TYR A 223 -19.05 -8.50 -1.16
CA TYR A 223 -19.78 -9.31 -0.20
C TYR A 223 -18.87 -10.29 0.53
N MET A 224 -19.09 -10.44 1.84
CA MET A 224 -18.45 -11.47 2.67
C MET A 224 -19.51 -12.42 3.19
N ARG A 225 -19.15 -13.71 3.30
CA ARG A 225 -19.99 -14.76 3.86
C ARG A 225 -19.11 -15.75 4.63
N ASN A 226 -19.69 -16.41 5.65
CA ASN A 226 -19.04 -17.46 6.43
C ASN A 226 -17.70 -17.05 7.07
N LEU A 227 -17.62 -15.81 7.58
CA LEU A 227 -16.44 -15.36 8.31
C LEU A 227 -16.20 -16.23 9.55
N GLN A 228 -14.99 -16.75 9.68
CA GLN A 228 -14.58 -17.60 10.79
C GLN A 228 -13.24 -17.12 11.36
N ALA A 229 -13.11 -17.15 12.68
CA ALA A 229 -11.86 -16.92 13.40
C ALA A 229 -11.60 -18.12 14.31
N HIS A 230 -10.37 -18.63 14.29
CA HIS A 230 -9.96 -19.83 15.02
C HIS A 230 -8.85 -19.49 16.00
N THR A 231 -8.90 -20.08 17.20
CA THR A 231 -7.86 -19.92 18.23
C THR A 231 -6.66 -20.84 18.03
N ARG A 232 -6.68 -21.67 16.98
CA ARG A 232 -5.60 -22.56 16.57
C ARG A 232 -5.34 -22.47 15.08
N ALA A 233 -4.15 -22.90 14.66
CA ALA A 233 -3.87 -23.13 13.26
C ALA A 233 -4.73 -24.30 12.72
N LEU A 234 -5.40 -24.07 11.60
CA LEU A 234 -6.03 -25.14 10.83
C LEU A 234 -5.01 -25.79 9.91
N SER A 235 -5.12 -27.10 9.72
CA SER A 235 -4.33 -27.85 8.74
C SER A 235 -4.84 -27.61 7.32
N GLU A 236 -4.01 -27.90 6.32
CA GLU A 236 -4.39 -27.83 4.90
C GLU A 236 -5.64 -28.65 4.59
N ALA A 237 -5.78 -29.85 5.18
CA ALA A 237 -6.96 -30.70 5.01
C ALA A 237 -8.24 -30.05 5.56
N GLU A 238 -8.16 -29.39 6.73
CA GLU A 238 -9.29 -28.67 7.32
C GLU A 238 -9.67 -27.45 6.47
N ILE A 239 -8.69 -26.70 5.97
CA ILE A 239 -8.93 -25.57 5.05
C ILE A 239 -9.61 -26.04 3.77
N LYS A 240 -9.16 -27.16 3.18
CA LYS A 240 -9.79 -27.75 2.01
C LYS A 240 -11.23 -28.16 2.31
N GLN A 241 -11.50 -28.74 3.48
CA GLN A 241 -12.84 -29.14 3.88
C GLN A 241 -13.78 -27.93 4.04
N CYS A 242 -13.31 -26.82 4.61
CA CYS A 242 -14.05 -25.56 4.68
C CYS A 242 -14.44 -25.07 3.28
N TYR A 243 -13.48 -25.05 2.36
CA TYR A 243 -13.74 -24.67 0.96
C TYR A 243 -14.76 -25.59 0.28
N ASP A 244 -14.59 -26.91 0.36
CA ASP A 244 -15.48 -27.89 -0.30
C ASP A 244 -16.92 -27.81 0.25
N LYS A 245 -17.08 -27.46 1.53
CA LYS A 245 -18.39 -27.24 2.16
C LYS A 245 -19.05 -25.97 1.62
N ASP A 246 -18.30 -24.88 1.51
CA ASP A 246 -18.82 -23.56 1.14
C ASP A 246 -19.09 -23.43 -0.36
N LYS A 247 -18.27 -24.08 -1.20
CA LYS A 247 -18.43 -24.11 -2.65
C LYS A 247 -19.84 -24.54 -3.08
N ARG A 248 -20.47 -25.46 -2.33
CA ARG A 248 -21.83 -25.97 -2.61
C ARG A 248 -22.93 -24.91 -2.49
N PHE A 249 -22.64 -23.73 -1.96
CA PHE A 249 -23.59 -22.65 -1.73
C PHE A 249 -23.33 -21.39 -2.56
N THR A 250 -22.30 -21.41 -3.41
CA THR A 250 -21.83 -20.25 -4.17
C THR A 250 -21.71 -20.51 -5.68
N GLU A 251 -21.91 -21.76 -6.10
CA GLU A 251 -22.26 -22.15 -7.48
C GLU A 251 -23.79 -22.03 -7.67
#